data_AF-A0A7C1P6Y4-F1
#
_entry.id   AF-A0A7C1P6Y4-F1
#
_cell.length_a   1.000
_cell.length_b   1.000
_cell.length_c   1.000
_cell.angle_alpha   90.00
_cell.angle_beta   90.00
_cell.angle_gamma   90.00
#
_symmetry.space_group_name_H-M   'P 1'
#
loop_
_entity.id
_entity.type
_entity.pdbx_description
1 polymer ?
#
loop_
_entity_poly.entity_id
_entity_poly.type
_entity_poly.pdbx_seq_one_letter_code
_entity_poly.pdbx_strand_id
1 'polypeptide(L)' 'MRKTMVYLDEDQFLLLKRVAASSRKKASEIIREALAAYLKEKGQVDYFSFVGAAEGPKGGRTSEEAEEILREVLR' A
#
# COMPACT_ATOMS: atom_id res chain seq x y z
N MET A 1 -9.42 3.33 -7.42
CA MET A 1 -8.04 2.93 -7.09
C MET A 1 -7.09 4.06 -7.47
N ARG A 2 -6.15 4.43 -6.60
CA ARG A 2 -5.15 5.46 -6.90
C ARG A 2 -4.11 4.90 -7.88
N LYS A 3 -3.72 5.69 -8.89
CA LYS A 3 -2.65 5.32 -9.83
C LYS A 3 -1.30 5.68 -9.19
N THR A 4 -0.39 4.71 -9.14
CA THR A 4 0.97 4.89 -8.61
C THR A 4 1.96 4.64 -9.73
N MET A 5 2.95 5.52 -9.88
CA MET A 5 4.06 5.36 -10.81
C MET A 5 5.28 4.89 -10.01
N VAL A 6 5.94 3.84 -10.50
CA VAL A 6 7.16 3.29 -9.89
C VAL A 6 8.17 3.13 -11.01
N TYR A 7 9.40 3.55 -10.77
CA TYR A 7 10.50 3.36 -11.69
C TYR A 7 11.08 1.95 -11.49
N LEU A 8 11.30 1.25 -12.59
CA LEU A 8 11.97 -0.04 -12.64
C LEU A 8 13.19 0.12 -13.54
N ASP A 9 14.28 -0.51 -13.14
CA ASP A 9 15.43 -0.65 -14.03
C ASP A 9 15.06 -1.52 -15.24
N GLU A 10 15.81 -1.39 -16.33
CA GLU A 10 15.52 -2.10 -17.58
C GLU A 10 15.46 -3.62 -17.38
N ASP A 11 16.42 -4.17 -16.62
CA ASP A 11 16.47 -5.60 -16.29
C ASP A 11 15.23 -6.06 -15.49
N GLN A 12 14.79 -5.25 -14.52
CA GLN A 12 13.61 -5.54 -13.71
C GLN A 12 12.34 -5.51 -14.56
N PHE A 13 12.24 -4.56 -15.50
CA PHE A 13 11.12 -4.47 -16.42
C PHE A 13 11.07 -5.65 -17.39
N LEU A 14 12.22 -6.07 -17.94
CA LEU A 14 12.32 -7.24 -18.80
C LEU A 14 11.94 -8.52 -18.05
N LEU A 15 12.39 -8.66 -16.80
CA LEU A 15 12.01 -9.78 -15.94
C LEU A 15 10.50 -9.80 -15.69
N LEU A 16 9.90 -8.67 -15.32
CA LEU A 16 8.46 -8.56 -15.09
C LEU A 16 7.65 -8.96 -16.34
N LYS A 17 8.06 -8.50 -17.52
CA LYS A 17 7.44 -8.87 -18.79
C LYS A 17 7.53 -10.37 -19.06
N ARG A 18 8.71 -10.96 -18.85
CA ARG A 18 8.93 -12.40 -19.03
C ARG A 18 8.03 -13.22 -18.10
N VAL A 19 7.96 -12.85 -16.82
CA VAL A 19 7.11 -13.52 -15.84
C VAL A 19 5.65 -13.41 -16.24
N ALA A 20 5.14 -12.20 -16.52
CA ALA A 20 3.76 -11.97 -16.93
C ALA A 20 3.37 -12.79 -18.17
N ALA A 21 4.26 -12.89 -19.16
CA ALA A 21 4.05 -13.71 -20.35
C ALA A 21 3.98 -15.20 -20.01
N SER A 22 4.92 -15.70 -19.20
CA SER A 22 4.98 -17.12 -18.80
C SER A 22 3.78 -17.56 -17.97
N SER A 23 3.27 -16.68 -17.11
CA SER A 23 2.17 -16.98 -16.19
C SER A 23 0.79 -16.63 -16.75
N ARG A 24 0.69 -16.07 -17.98
CA ARG A 24 -0.55 -15.55 -18.58
C ARG A 24 -1.34 -14.59 -17.67
N LYS A 25 -0.62 -13.80 -16.86
CA LYS A 25 -1.21 -12.81 -15.94
C LYS A 25 -0.83 -11.40 -16.39
N LYS A 26 -1.63 -10.40 -16.02
CA LYS A 26 -1.24 -9.00 -16.25
C LYS A 26 -0.08 -8.63 -15.32
N ALA A 27 0.82 -7.77 -15.79
CA ALA A 27 1.93 -7.26 -14.97
C ALA A 27 1.46 -6.64 -13.64
N SER A 28 0.30 -5.98 -13.64
CA SER A 28 -0.31 -5.41 -12.42
C SER A 28 -0.83 -6.44 -11.42
N GLU A 29 -1.12 -7.67 -11.85
CA GLU A 29 -1.47 -8.78 -10.96
C GLU A 29 -0.20 -9.34 -10.32
N ILE A 30 0.84 -9.56 -11.12
CA ILE A 30 2.16 -10.00 -10.64
C ILE A 30 2.72 -9.01 -9.59
N ILE A 31 2.66 -7.70 -9.86
CA ILE A 31 3.11 -6.68 -8.91
C ILE A 31 2.32 -6.76 -7.60
N ARG A 32 1.00 -6.96 -7.67
CA ARG A 32 0.14 -7.08 -6.48
C ARG A 32 0.48 -8.32 -5.65
N GLU A 33 0.64 -9.46 -6.30
CA GLU A 33 1.02 -10.72 -5.65
C GLU A 33 2.39 -10.61 -4.98
N ALA A 34 3.38 -10.04 -5.67
CA ALA A 34 4.72 -9.83 -5.13
C ALA A 34 4.71 -8.90 -3.91
N LEU A 35 3.98 -7.78 -3.98
CA LEU A 35 3.88 -6.84 -2.86
C LEU A 35 3.16 -7.47 -1.66
N ALA A 36 2.07 -8.22 -1.89
CA ALA A 36 1.36 -8.92 -0.83
C ALA A 36 2.25 -9.98 -0.14
N ALA A 37 3.03 -10.73 -0.92
CA ALA A 37 3.98 -11.70 -0.38
C ALA A 37 5.08 -11.02 0.46
N TYR A 38 5.66 -9.92 -0.05
CA TYR A 38 6.67 -9.14 0.66
C TYR A 38 6.15 -8.57 1.99
N LEU A 39 4.96 -7.97 1.99
CA LEU A 39 4.35 -7.42 3.20
C LEU A 39 4.05 -8.53 4.23
N LYS A 40 3.60 -9.70 3.77
CA LYS A 40 3.39 -10.89 4.61
C LYS A 40 4.68 -11.36 5.28
N GLU A 41 5.77 -11.40 4.54
CA GLU A 41 7.07 -11.80 5.06
C GLU A 41 7.66 -10.79 6.05
N LYS A 42 7.49 -9.49 5.79
CA LYS A 42 8.02 -8.42 6.66
C LYS A 42 7.21 -8.18 7.93
N GLY A 43 6.13 -8.94 8.17
CA GLY A 43 5.25 -8.73 9.33
C GLY A 43 4.52 -7.38 9.32
N GLN A 44 4.65 -6.59 8.24
CA GLN A 44 3.93 -5.33 8.03
C GLN A 44 2.54 -5.57 7.42
N VAL A 45 1.93 -6.71 7.73
CA VAL A 45 0.51 -6.89 7.48
C VAL A 45 -0.22 -6.50 8.74
N ASP A 46 -0.33 -5.19 8.96
CA ASP A 46 -1.48 -4.71 9.68
C ASP A 46 -2.65 -4.72 8.67
N TYR A 47 -3.16 -5.93 8.38
CA TYR A 47 -4.25 -6.17 7.41
C TYR A 47 -5.51 -5.35 7.78
N PHE A 48 -5.58 -4.88 9.04
CA PHE A 48 -6.61 -4.01 9.57
C PHE A 48 -6.34 -2.50 9.39
N SER A 49 -5.12 -2.08 9.05
CA SER A 49 -4.78 -0.67 8.84
C SER A 49 -5.22 -0.11 7.48
N PHE A 50 -5.66 -0.97 6.54
CA PHE A 50 -5.87 -0.57 5.14
C PHE A 50 -7.31 -0.65 4.61
N VAL A 51 -8.31 -0.76 5.48
CA VAL A 51 -9.73 -0.69 5.08
C VAL A 51 -10.52 0.18 6.07
N GLY A 52 -10.52 1.50 5.86
CA GLY A 52 -11.66 2.40 6.10
C GLY A 52 -12.52 2.28 7.37
N ALA A 53 -12.01 1.77 8.50
CA ALA A 53 -12.84 1.43 9.68
C ALA A 53 -12.19 1.77 11.03
N ALA A 54 -11.49 2.89 11.13
CA ALA A 54 -11.41 3.57 12.42
C ALA A 54 -12.47 4.67 12.40
N GLU A 55 -13.66 4.35 12.92
CA GLU A 55 -14.63 5.38 13.28
C GLU A 55 -13.97 6.21 14.38
N GLY A 56 -13.44 7.39 14.01
CA GLY A 56 -13.12 8.42 14.99
C GLY A 56 -14.37 8.69 15.83
N PRO A 57 -14.24 9.18 17.07
CA PRO A 57 -15.37 9.37 17.99
C PRO A 57 -16.57 9.99 17.25
N LYS A 58 -17.76 9.40 17.41
CA LYS A 58 -18.98 9.87 16.71
C LYS A 58 -19.20 11.36 17.01
N GLY A 59 -19.08 12.21 15.99
CA GLY A 59 -19.18 13.68 16.10
C GLY A 59 -17.85 14.42 16.27
N GLY A 60 -16.72 13.71 16.30
CA GLY A 60 -15.39 14.30 16.35
C GLY A 60 -14.95 14.85 14.99
N ARG A 61 -14.37 16.06 15.00
CA ARG A 61 -13.77 16.70 13.82
C ARG A 61 -12.27 16.41 13.76
N THR A 62 -11.89 15.17 14.05
CA THR A 62 -10.50 14.73 14.16
C THR A 62 -9.68 15.03 12.88
N SER A 63 -10.34 15.10 11.72
CA SER A 63 -9.72 15.51 10.45
C SER A 63 -9.42 17.01 10.36
N GLU A 64 -10.19 17.87 11.05
CA GLU A 64 -10.02 19.32 11.05
C GLU A 64 -9.00 19.77 12.12
N GLU A 65 -8.85 19.01 13.20
CA GLU A 65 -7.98 19.34 14.35
C GLU A 65 -6.67 18.52 14.37
N ALA A 66 -6.34 17.86 13.25
CA ALA A 66 -5.21 16.94 13.16
C ALA A 66 -3.86 17.57 13.55
N GLU A 67 -3.66 18.86 13.25
CA GLU A 67 -2.42 19.57 13.59
C GLU A 67 -2.25 19.78 15.10
N GLU A 68 -3.34 20.06 15.82
CA GLU A 68 -3.33 20.30 17.26
C GLU A 68 -3.11 18.99 18.03
N ILE A 69 -3.76 17.92 17.59
CA ILE A 69 -3.58 16.56 18.12
C ILE A 69 -2.12 16.10 17.96
N LEU A 70 -1.51 16.34 16.79
CA LEU A 70 -0.11 15.97 16.55
C LEU A 70 0.85 16.77 17.43
N ARG A 71 0.56 18.03 17.75
CA ARG A 71 1.38 18.85 18.65
C ARG A 71 1.34 18.36 20.09
N GLU A 72 0.21 17.84 20.55
CA GLU A 72 0.08 17.29 21.91
C GLU A 72 0.75 15.92 22.05
N VAL A 73 0.60 15.05 21.05
CA VAL A 73 1.10 13.66 21.10
C VAL A 73 2.62 13.57 20.88
N LEU A 74 3.21 14.50 20.13
CA LEU A 74 4.64 14.48 19.77
C LEU A 74 5.53 15.34 20.68
N ARG A 75 5.02 15.76 21.84
CA ARG A 75 5.84 16.31 22.93
C ARG A 75 6.50 15.21 23.74
#